data_AF-A0A1B9J0C6-F1
#
_entry.id   AF-A0A1B9J0C6-F1
#
_cell.length_a   1.000
_cell.length_b   1.000
_cell.length_c   1.000
_cell.angle_alpha   90.00
_cell.angle_beta   90.00
_cell.angle_gamma   90.00
#
_symmetry.space_group_name_H-M   'P 1'
#
loop_
_entity.id
_entity.type
_entity.pdbx_description
1 polymer ?
#
loop_
_entity_poly.entity_id
_entity_poly.type
_entity_poly.pdbx_seq_one_letter_code
_entity_poly.pdbx_strand_id
1 'polypeptide(L)'
;MFTQPLRSLLASSSRLFTPSSGPSSSRAASSFAHLGDLQPAKGSTHVDIRYGRGPGSQRGGTSGRGHKGQKARNGKGVRLGFEGGQTPLHRKVPKRGFINFTSKTYAPLSLSTLQKFISEGRIDPNQPIGISAIVQSNAVHGLSGFAGIKLLGEPDPDLPLPQLELNLSRYSKSSAQSVIEAGGKVTAVYHNNLSLRKEVFPDKFIGRDVKDAKPTRKNDILYYTNPKKYGYLAESVSTSARKMTPAEWTEGSVNAESSVQAQI
;
A
#
# COMPACT_ATOMS: atom_id res chain seq x y z
N MET A 1 -64.99 40.75 -9.65
CA MET A 1 -65.05 39.71 -10.69
C MET A 1 -63.69 39.03 -10.77
N PHE A 2 -63.66 37.72 -10.53
CA PHE A 2 -62.58 36.72 -10.72
C PHE A 2 -61.24 36.95 -9.97
N THR A 3 -60.87 36.25 -8.89
CA THR A 3 -60.64 34.80 -8.65
C THR A 3 -59.64 34.12 -9.59
N GLN A 4 -58.35 34.08 -9.24
CA GLN A 4 -57.59 32.87 -8.81
C GLN A 4 -56.06 33.03 -8.95
N PRO A 5 -55.26 32.35 -8.09
CA PRO A 5 -53.79 32.31 -8.16
C PRO A 5 -53.28 31.15 -9.03
N LEU A 6 -52.31 31.41 -9.92
CA LEU A 6 -51.64 30.35 -10.67
C LEU A 6 -50.46 29.75 -9.88
N ARG A 7 -50.80 28.63 -9.25
CA ARG A 7 -50.05 27.36 -9.12
C ARG A 7 -48.52 27.36 -9.28
N SER A 8 -47.89 26.91 -8.21
CA SER A 8 -46.53 26.36 -8.12
C SER A 8 -46.28 25.21 -9.10
N LEU A 9 -45.07 25.16 -9.66
CA LEU A 9 -44.46 23.93 -10.15
C LEU A 9 -43.00 23.86 -9.66
N LEU A 10 -42.85 23.08 -8.59
CA LEU A 10 -41.62 22.47 -8.13
C LEU A 10 -41.07 21.47 -9.16
N ALA A 11 -39.80 21.11 -8.93
CA ALA A 11 -39.07 19.95 -9.41
C ALA A 11 -38.33 20.09 -10.75
N SER A 12 -37.16 20.73 -10.67
CA SER A 12 -36.01 20.41 -11.51
C SER A 12 -35.64 18.94 -11.31
N SER A 13 -36.15 18.07 -12.18
CA SER A 13 -35.69 16.69 -12.27
C SER A 13 -34.30 16.67 -12.93
N SER A 14 -33.27 16.68 -12.10
CA SER A 14 -31.95 16.18 -12.50
C SER A 14 -32.11 14.73 -12.92
N ARG A 15 -32.09 14.47 -14.23
CA ARG A 15 -31.97 13.10 -14.75
C ARG A 15 -30.56 12.60 -14.44
N LEU A 16 -30.41 12.04 -13.25
CA LEU A 16 -29.31 11.13 -12.94
C LEU A 16 -29.49 9.92 -13.84
N PHE A 17 -28.59 9.76 -14.80
CA PHE A 17 -28.52 8.58 -15.65
C PHE A 17 -27.97 7.44 -14.79
N THR A 18 -28.85 6.72 -14.10
CA THR A 18 -28.51 5.46 -13.44
C THR A 18 -28.62 4.34 -14.49
N PRO A 19 -27.57 3.54 -14.73
CA PRO A 19 -27.72 2.35 -15.56
C PRO A 19 -28.47 1.31 -14.72
N SER A 20 -29.76 1.13 -14.98
CA SER A 20 -30.54 0.03 -14.39
C SER A 20 -30.20 -1.27 -15.14
N SER A 21 -29.20 -2.01 -14.65
CA SER A 21 -29.01 -3.41 -15.06
C SER A 21 -30.04 -4.27 -14.32
N GLY A 22 -31.21 -4.50 -14.94
CA GLY A 22 -32.18 -5.47 -14.43
C GLY A 22 -31.61 -6.91 -14.41
N PRO A 23 -32.13 -7.80 -13.55
CA PRO A 23 -31.66 -9.19 -13.45
C PRO A 23 -31.80 -9.90 -14.80
N SER A 24 -30.74 -10.58 -15.24
CA SER A 24 -30.74 -11.34 -16.49
C SER A 24 -31.56 -12.62 -16.33
N SER A 25 -32.58 -12.79 -17.17
CA SER A 25 -33.23 -14.09 -17.36
C SER A 25 -32.20 -15.08 -17.92
N SER A 26 -31.83 -16.08 -17.13
CA SER A 26 -31.12 -17.25 -17.63
C SER A 26 -32.10 -18.04 -18.52
N ARG A 27 -31.72 -18.30 -19.77
CA ARG A 27 -32.43 -19.31 -20.56
C ARG A 27 -32.22 -20.65 -19.83
N ALA A 28 -33.31 -21.31 -19.46
CA ALA A 28 -33.26 -22.65 -18.87
C ALA A 28 -32.54 -23.59 -19.84
N ALA A 29 -31.40 -24.13 -19.41
CA ALA A 29 -30.57 -25.03 -20.21
C ALA A 29 -31.19 -26.44 -20.21
N SER A 30 -31.73 -26.86 -21.35
CA SER A 30 -32.26 -28.22 -21.54
C SER A 30 -31.55 -28.98 -22.66
N SER A 31 -30.26 -28.73 -22.89
CA SER A 31 -29.48 -29.51 -23.84
C SER A 31 -27.99 -29.47 -23.51
N PHE A 32 -27.29 -30.54 -23.88
CA PHE A 32 -25.83 -30.66 -23.85
C PHE A 32 -25.20 -29.43 -24.49
N ALA A 33 -24.26 -28.78 -23.80
CA ALA A 33 -23.58 -27.60 -24.29
C ALA A 33 -22.65 -27.98 -25.47
N HIS A 34 -22.98 -27.49 -26.66
CA HIS A 34 -22.17 -27.65 -27.86
C HIS A 34 -21.26 -26.41 -28.05
N LEU A 35 -20.12 -26.55 -28.75
CA LEU A 35 -19.19 -25.43 -29.01
C LEU A 35 -19.87 -24.23 -29.71
N GLY A 36 -20.94 -24.49 -30.47
CA GLY A 36 -21.74 -23.46 -31.14
C GLY A 36 -22.69 -22.66 -30.24
N ASP A 37 -22.94 -23.12 -29.00
CA ASP A 37 -23.90 -22.51 -28.07
C ASP A 37 -23.24 -21.61 -27.02
N LEU A 38 -21.91 -21.50 -27.05
CA LEU A 38 -21.14 -20.68 -26.12
C LEU A 38 -21.42 -19.19 -26.40
N GLN A 39 -21.96 -18.50 -25.39
CA GLN A 39 -22.19 -17.06 -25.43
C GLN A 39 -21.57 -16.39 -24.21
N PRO A 40 -21.03 -15.16 -24.36
CA PRO A 40 -20.51 -14.41 -23.22
C PRO A 40 -21.65 -14.04 -22.27
N ALA A 41 -21.30 -13.77 -21.00
CA ALA A 41 -22.26 -13.26 -20.04
C ALA A 41 -22.96 -12.01 -20.58
N LYS A 42 -24.28 -11.90 -20.36
CA LYS A 42 -25.08 -10.78 -20.87
C LYS A 42 -24.47 -9.45 -20.41
N GLY A 43 -24.15 -8.58 -21.36
CA GLY A 43 -23.52 -7.28 -21.08
C GLY A 43 -22.00 -7.29 -20.99
N SER A 44 -21.33 -8.46 -21.10
CA SER A 44 -19.87 -8.55 -21.17
C SER A 44 -19.29 -7.98 -22.47
N THR A 45 -20.08 -8.01 -23.56
CA THR A 45 -19.69 -7.48 -24.86
C THR A 45 -20.64 -6.38 -25.29
N HIS A 46 -20.09 -5.28 -25.79
CA HIS A 46 -20.85 -4.19 -26.38
C HIS A 46 -20.57 -4.11 -27.89
N VAL A 47 -21.58 -3.70 -28.66
CA VAL A 47 -21.44 -3.53 -30.11
C VAL A 47 -20.73 -2.22 -30.39
N ASP A 48 -19.59 -2.28 -31.07
CA ASP A 48 -18.86 -1.10 -31.51
C ASP A 48 -19.64 -0.33 -32.57
N ILE A 49 -19.70 0.99 -32.40
CA ILE A 49 -20.38 1.88 -33.34
C ILE A 49 -19.50 2.09 -34.58
N ARG A 50 -19.95 1.56 -35.72
CA ARG A 50 -19.30 1.75 -37.01
C ARG A 50 -19.68 3.11 -37.61
N TYR A 51 -18.77 4.07 -37.58
CA TYR A 51 -18.97 5.43 -38.08
C TYR A 51 -19.06 5.49 -39.62
N GLY A 52 -19.86 6.43 -40.16
CA GLY A 52 -19.95 6.67 -41.60
C GLY A 52 -20.68 5.59 -42.41
N ARG A 53 -21.62 4.87 -41.80
CA ARG A 53 -22.37 3.75 -42.41
C ARG A 53 -23.86 4.09 -42.58
N GLY A 54 -24.15 5.16 -43.31
CA GLY A 54 -25.51 5.57 -43.67
C GLY A 54 -26.30 6.21 -42.52
N PRO A 55 -27.41 6.93 -42.83
CA PRO A 55 -28.15 7.73 -41.85
C PRO A 55 -28.80 6.90 -40.73
N GLY A 56 -29.20 5.66 -41.00
CA GLY A 56 -29.80 4.77 -40.00
C GLY A 56 -28.87 4.39 -38.84
N SER A 57 -27.55 4.53 -39.02
CA SER A 57 -26.56 4.27 -37.96
C SER A 57 -26.43 5.39 -36.91
N GLN A 58 -27.22 6.47 -37.03
CA GLN A 58 -27.14 7.71 -36.25
C GLN A 58 -25.80 8.49 -36.33
N ARG A 59 -24.72 7.83 -36.80
CA ARG A 59 -23.39 8.40 -37.03
C ARG A 59 -22.99 8.34 -38.51
N GLY A 60 -23.97 8.41 -39.41
CA GLY A 60 -23.77 8.29 -40.86
C GLY A 60 -23.21 9.53 -41.56
N GLY A 61 -23.71 10.72 -41.22
CA GLY A 61 -23.32 11.97 -41.87
C GLY A 61 -21.93 12.44 -41.45
N THR A 62 -21.84 13.26 -40.40
CA THR A 62 -20.56 13.81 -39.92
C THR A 62 -19.76 12.85 -39.04
N SER A 63 -20.20 11.60 -38.88
CA SER A 63 -19.54 10.61 -38.02
C SER A 63 -19.30 11.10 -36.58
N GLY A 64 -20.14 12.01 -36.07
CA GLY A 64 -20.01 12.60 -34.74
C GLY A 64 -18.92 13.68 -34.60
N ARG A 65 -18.28 14.11 -35.70
CA ARG A 65 -17.22 15.13 -35.69
C ARG A 65 -17.71 16.56 -35.88
N GLY A 66 -19.00 16.75 -36.19
CA GLY A 66 -19.59 18.05 -36.51
C GLY A 66 -19.23 18.56 -37.92
N HIS A 67 -19.43 19.85 -38.18
CA HIS A 67 -19.25 20.45 -39.50
C HIS A 67 -18.02 21.37 -39.56
N LYS A 68 -17.27 21.29 -40.67
CA LYS A 68 -16.29 22.28 -41.17
C LYS A 68 -15.31 22.92 -40.15
N GLY A 69 -15.05 22.30 -39.00
CA GLY A 69 -14.08 22.76 -38.00
C GLY A 69 -12.75 22.01 -38.05
N GLN A 70 -11.72 22.52 -37.35
CA GLN A 70 -10.39 21.89 -37.28
C GLN A 70 -10.45 20.43 -36.79
N LYS A 71 -11.31 20.12 -35.81
CA LYS A 71 -11.51 18.76 -35.28
C LYS A 71 -12.23 17.80 -36.25
N ALA A 72 -12.89 18.33 -37.29
CA ALA A 72 -13.62 17.53 -38.27
C ALA A 72 -12.76 17.11 -39.47
N ARG A 73 -11.58 17.70 -39.65
CA ARG A 73 -10.63 17.37 -40.72
C ARG A 73 -9.74 16.19 -40.33
N ASN A 74 -9.13 15.55 -41.33
CA ASN A 74 -8.18 14.47 -41.10
C ASN A 74 -6.90 14.99 -40.44
N GLY A 75 -6.41 14.29 -39.42
CA GLY A 75 -5.20 14.65 -38.69
C GLY A 75 -5.34 14.46 -37.18
N LYS A 76 -4.30 14.83 -36.42
CA LYS A 76 -4.24 14.68 -34.95
C LYS A 76 -5.12 15.67 -34.17
N GLY A 77 -5.90 16.50 -34.87
CA GLY A 77 -6.79 17.50 -34.26
C GLY A 77 -6.03 18.48 -33.36
N VAL A 78 -6.68 18.87 -32.26
CA VAL A 78 -6.10 19.74 -31.24
C VAL A 78 -5.36 18.88 -30.20
N ARG A 79 -4.12 19.24 -29.87
CA ARG A 79 -3.32 18.53 -28.86
C ARG A 79 -4.03 18.52 -27.50
N LEU A 80 -3.99 17.39 -26.80
CA LEU A 80 -4.42 17.29 -25.40
C LEU A 80 -3.71 18.35 -24.55
N GLY A 81 -4.49 19.19 -23.85
CA GLY A 81 -4.00 20.31 -23.06
C GLY A 81 -3.73 21.62 -23.82
N PHE A 82 -4.32 21.80 -25.01
CA PHE A 82 -4.31 23.09 -25.72
C PHE A 82 -5.47 23.99 -25.26
N GLU A 83 -5.13 25.18 -24.75
CA GLU A 83 -6.08 26.18 -24.21
C GLU A 83 -6.39 27.31 -25.22
N GLY A 84 -6.38 27.02 -26.53
CA GLY A 84 -6.78 28.02 -27.55
C GLY A 84 -5.78 29.14 -27.84
N GLY A 85 -4.53 29.02 -27.38
CA GLY A 85 -3.51 30.06 -27.48
C GLY A 85 -3.19 30.74 -26.15
N GLN A 86 -4.01 30.51 -25.12
CA GLN A 86 -3.69 30.93 -23.75
C GLN A 86 -2.45 30.17 -23.22
N THR A 87 -1.65 30.82 -22.37
CA THR A 87 -0.54 30.16 -21.66
C THR A 87 -1.10 28.99 -20.83
N PRO A 88 -0.66 27.75 -21.07
CA PRO A 88 -1.28 26.59 -20.42
C PRO A 88 -0.91 26.50 -18.95
N LEU A 89 -1.76 25.84 -18.16
CA LEU A 89 -1.59 25.72 -16.70
C LEU A 89 -0.20 25.26 -16.26
N HIS A 90 0.39 24.27 -16.94
CA HIS A 90 1.71 23.72 -16.63
C HIS A 90 2.88 24.71 -16.86
N ARG A 91 2.64 25.83 -17.56
CA ARG A 91 3.58 26.95 -17.69
C ARG A 91 3.27 28.10 -16.74
N LYS A 92 1.99 28.34 -16.44
CA LYS A 92 1.55 29.37 -15.49
C LYS A 92 2.01 29.06 -14.06
N VAL A 93 1.94 27.79 -13.66
CA VAL A 93 2.31 27.36 -12.31
C VAL A 93 3.79 26.99 -12.25
N PRO A 94 4.57 27.50 -11.28
CA PRO A 94 5.96 27.11 -11.12
C PRO A 94 6.08 25.64 -10.70
N LYS A 95 7.10 24.94 -11.20
CA LYS A 95 7.45 23.60 -10.71
C LYS A 95 7.95 23.73 -9.28
N ARG A 96 7.31 23.06 -8.33
CA ARG A 96 7.69 23.11 -6.89
C ARG A 96 8.33 21.80 -6.45
N GLY A 97 9.42 21.91 -5.70
CA GLY A 97 10.08 20.79 -5.04
C GLY A 97 10.94 19.92 -5.95
N PHE A 98 11.32 18.75 -5.45
CA PHE A 98 12.09 17.72 -6.14
C PHE A 98 11.61 16.32 -5.71
N ILE A 99 11.90 15.30 -6.52
CA ILE A 99 11.59 13.90 -6.17
C ILE A 99 12.77 13.30 -5.42
N ASN A 100 12.55 12.83 -4.19
CA ASN A 100 13.60 12.21 -3.40
C ASN A 100 13.82 10.74 -3.80
N PHE A 101 14.84 10.49 -4.63
CA PHE A 101 15.24 9.15 -5.09
C PHE A 101 15.81 8.23 -3.99
N THR A 102 16.24 8.80 -2.87
CA THR A 102 16.80 8.03 -1.74
C THR A 102 15.76 7.60 -0.72
N SER A 103 14.52 8.09 -0.86
CA SER A 103 13.44 7.81 0.08
C SER A 103 13.11 6.33 0.12
N LYS A 104 12.84 5.82 1.33
CA LYS A 104 12.41 4.44 1.55
C LYS A 104 10.95 4.47 1.94
N THR A 105 10.12 3.82 1.13
CA THR A 105 8.71 3.56 1.44
C THR A 105 8.61 2.21 2.16
N TYR A 106 7.73 2.13 3.15
CA TYR A 106 7.44 0.92 3.90
C TYR A 106 5.98 0.57 3.70
N ALA A 107 5.67 -0.72 3.58
CA ALA A 107 4.30 -1.18 3.50
C ALA A 107 3.59 -0.91 4.83
N PRO A 108 2.44 -0.21 4.82
CA PRO A 108 1.69 0.05 6.03
C PRO A 108 0.97 -1.23 6.48
N LEU A 109 1.14 -1.61 7.74
CA LEU A 109 0.35 -2.64 8.40
C LEU A 109 -0.40 -2.02 9.58
N SER A 110 -1.73 -2.13 9.61
CA SER A 110 -2.52 -1.66 10.74
C SER A 110 -2.58 -2.71 11.85
N LEU A 111 -2.53 -2.28 13.11
CA LEU A 111 -2.75 -3.17 14.26
C LEU A 111 -4.09 -3.90 14.20
N SER A 112 -5.16 -3.19 13.82
CA SER A 112 -6.49 -3.76 13.59
C SER A 112 -6.49 -4.91 12.58
N THR A 113 -5.76 -4.76 11.47
CA THR A 113 -5.59 -5.83 10.48
C THR A 113 -4.83 -7.01 11.08
N LEU A 114 -3.77 -6.75 11.83
CA LEU A 114 -3.00 -7.80 12.48
C LEU A 114 -3.86 -8.59 13.49
N GLN A 115 -4.68 -7.91 14.32
CA GLN A 115 -5.62 -8.55 15.25
C GLN A 115 -6.63 -9.45 14.53
N LYS A 116 -7.21 -8.96 13.42
CA LYS A 116 -8.16 -9.75 12.62
C LYS A 116 -7.52 -11.04 12.12
N PHE A 117 -6.31 -10.98 11.58
CA PHE A 117 -5.62 -12.16 11.06
C PHE A 117 -5.23 -13.15 12.16
N ILE A 118 -4.96 -12.69 13.37
CA ILE A 118 -4.77 -13.56 14.53
C ILE A 118 -6.10 -14.21 14.94
N SER A 119 -7.19 -13.44 14.98
CA SER A 119 -8.51 -13.98 15.35
C SER A 119 -9.02 -15.02 14.35
N GLU A 120 -8.66 -14.87 13.07
CA GLU A 120 -8.93 -15.85 12.00
C GLU A 120 -8.01 -17.08 12.07
N GLY A 121 -7.00 -17.09 12.95
CA GLY A 121 -6.02 -18.18 13.07
C GLY A 121 -5.04 -18.27 11.89
N ARG A 122 -4.82 -17.18 11.15
CA ARG A 122 -3.85 -17.13 10.03
C ARG A 122 -2.44 -16.81 10.48
N ILE A 123 -2.30 -16.16 11.62
CA ILE A 123 -1.03 -15.79 12.22
C ILE A 123 -1.02 -16.32 13.65
N ASP A 124 -0.02 -17.13 13.96
CA ASP A 124 0.14 -17.69 15.30
C ASP A 124 0.78 -16.65 16.24
N PRO A 125 0.12 -16.27 17.35
CA PRO A 125 0.65 -15.26 18.27
C PRO A 125 1.80 -15.78 19.15
N ASN A 126 1.95 -17.11 19.27
CA ASN A 126 2.96 -17.74 20.13
C ASN A 126 4.37 -17.73 19.53
N GLN A 127 4.50 -17.44 18.23
CA GLN A 127 5.78 -17.40 17.53
C GLN A 127 6.20 -15.94 17.27
N PRO A 128 7.51 -15.66 17.15
CA PRO A 128 7.97 -14.33 16.78
C PRO A 128 7.49 -13.98 15.37
N ILE A 129 6.69 -12.92 15.26
CA ILE A 129 6.10 -12.48 14.00
C ILE A 129 7.09 -11.57 13.27
N GLY A 130 7.78 -12.18 12.30
CA GLY A 130 8.63 -11.48 11.34
C GLY A 130 7.86 -10.94 10.12
N ILE A 131 8.61 -10.36 9.18
CA ILE A 131 8.06 -9.88 7.91
C ILE A 131 7.54 -11.05 7.06
N SER A 132 8.20 -12.20 7.13
CA SER A 132 7.82 -13.43 6.42
C SER A 132 6.40 -13.89 6.76
N ALA A 133 6.07 -14.03 8.04
CA ALA A 133 4.77 -14.48 8.52
C ALA A 133 3.62 -13.57 8.05
N ILE A 134 3.84 -12.25 8.05
CA ILE A 134 2.84 -11.27 7.60
C ILE A 134 2.60 -11.34 6.09
N VAL A 135 3.66 -11.54 5.31
CA VAL A 135 3.53 -11.65 3.85
C VAL A 135 2.91 -12.99 3.47
N GLN A 136 3.32 -14.09 4.12
CA GLN A 136 2.79 -15.44 3.87
C GLN A 136 1.32 -15.56 4.25
N SER A 137 0.89 -14.91 5.33
CA SER A 137 -0.53 -14.82 5.71
C SER A 137 -1.36 -13.92 4.79
N ASN A 138 -0.73 -13.19 3.86
CA ASN A 138 -1.34 -12.17 3.00
C ASN A 138 -1.96 -10.98 3.76
N ALA A 139 -1.54 -10.72 4.99
CA ALA A 139 -1.93 -9.50 5.72
C ALA A 139 -1.39 -8.24 5.04
N VAL A 140 -0.23 -8.35 4.38
CA VAL A 140 0.30 -7.35 3.44
C VAL A 140 0.53 -8.02 2.10
N HIS A 141 -0.07 -7.47 1.04
CA HIS A 141 0.06 -8.02 -0.30
C HIS A 141 1.40 -7.61 -0.95
N GLY A 142 2.40 -8.47 -0.81
CA GLY A 142 3.71 -8.33 -1.45
C GLY A 142 4.52 -7.10 -0.98
N LEU A 143 5.83 -7.13 -1.22
CA LEU A 143 6.76 -6.06 -0.81
C LEU A 143 7.50 -5.43 -1.99
N SER A 144 6.95 -5.56 -3.20
CA SER A 144 7.57 -4.99 -4.41
C SER A 144 7.66 -3.46 -4.29
N GLY A 145 8.87 -2.92 -4.34
CA GLY A 145 9.12 -1.48 -4.20
C GLY A 145 9.06 -0.94 -2.77
N PHE A 146 8.86 -1.78 -1.76
CA PHE A 146 8.93 -1.41 -0.35
C PHE A 146 10.22 -1.90 0.30
N ALA A 147 10.74 -1.12 1.24
CA ALA A 147 11.94 -1.47 2.01
C ALA A 147 11.65 -2.38 3.21
N GLY A 148 10.37 -2.66 3.50
CA GLY A 148 9.94 -3.42 4.67
C GLY A 148 8.52 -3.06 5.11
N ILE A 149 8.15 -3.47 6.32
CA ILE A 149 6.81 -3.23 6.89
C ILE A 149 6.90 -2.22 8.03
N LYS A 150 5.96 -1.27 8.03
CA LYS A 150 5.77 -0.33 9.14
C LYS A 150 4.42 -0.57 9.79
N LEU A 151 4.44 -0.84 11.09
CA LEU A 151 3.23 -1.04 11.87
C LEU A 151 2.67 0.32 12.32
N LEU A 152 1.36 0.48 12.11
CA LEU A 152 0.58 1.71 12.26
C LEU A 152 -0.76 1.42 12.97
N GLY A 153 -1.47 2.49 13.31
CA GLY A 153 -2.83 2.41 13.83
C GLY A 153 -2.91 2.17 15.33
N GLU A 154 -4.14 2.09 15.81
CA GLU A 154 -4.52 1.72 17.17
C GLU A 154 -5.16 0.31 17.12
N PRO A 155 -5.20 -0.41 18.26
CA PRO A 155 -5.92 -1.67 18.31
C PRO A 155 -7.42 -1.46 18.11
N ASP A 156 -8.09 -2.39 17.43
CA ASP A 156 -9.54 -2.48 17.42
C ASP A 156 -10.01 -2.86 18.84
N PRO A 157 -10.96 -2.13 19.44
CA PRO A 157 -11.40 -2.37 20.82
C PRO A 157 -12.20 -3.67 20.98
N ASP A 158 -12.82 -4.15 19.90
CA ASP A 158 -13.66 -5.34 19.89
C ASP A 158 -12.86 -6.64 19.85
N LEU A 159 -11.57 -6.58 19.46
CA LEU A 159 -10.72 -7.74 19.28
C LEU A 159 -9.64 -7.80 20.36
N PRO A 160 -9.41 -8.98 20.97
CA PRO A 160 -8.34 -9.12 21.95
C PRO A 160 -6.98 -8.92 21.27
N LEU A 161 -6.11 -8.14 21.91
CA LEU A 161 -4.71 -8.03 21.52
C LEU A 161 -3.90 -8.99 22.43
N PRO A 162 -3.46 -10.16 21.92
CA PRO A 162 -2.61 -11.04 22.71
C PRO A 162 -1.20 -10.44 22.87
N GLN A 163 -0.38 -11.09 23.70
CA GLN A 163 1.04 -10.77 23.80
C GLN A 163 1.72 -11.17 22.49
N LEU A 164 2.40 -10.23 21.85
CA LEU A 164 3.02 -10.42 20.54
C LEU A 164 4.50 -10.07 20.58
N GLU A 165 5.32 -10.93 20.00
CA GLU A 165 6.72 -10.62 19.71
C GLU A 165 6.88 -10.21 18.25
N LEU A 166 7.03 -8.91 17.99
CA LEU A 166 7.06 -8.35 16.64
C LEU A 166 8.48 -7.97 16.20
N ASN A 167 8.90 -8.50 15.04
CA ASN A 167 10.18 -8.22 14.40
C ASN A 167 9.94 -7.60 13.01
N LEU A 168 9.64 -6.30 12.97
CA LEU A 168 9.31 -5.55 11.76
C LEU A 168 10.34 -4.46 11.50
N SER A 169 10.20 -3.76 10.37
CA SER A 169 11.18 -2.73 10.02
C SER A 169 11.02 -1.45 10.83
N ARG A 170 9.77 -1.00 11.04
CA ARG A 170 9.46 0.26 11.74
C ARG A 170 8.13 0.21 12.48
N TYR A 171 7.99 1.09 13.47
CA TYR A 171 6.75 1.26 14.24
C TYR A 171 6.33 2.72 14.37
N SER A 172 5.02 2.96 14.41
CA SER A 172 4.47 4.17 15.02
C SER A 172 4.64 4.13 16.54
N LYS A 173 4.67 5.31 17.17
CA LYS A 173 4.78 5.41 18.63
C LYS A 173 3.55 4.81 19.32
N SER A 174 2.34 5.24 18.89
CA SER A 174 1.08 4.75 19.43
C SER A 174 0.97 3.24 19.36
N SER A 175 1.23 2.69 18.18
CA SER A 175 1.08 1.26 17.94
C SER A 175 2.06 0.41 18.72
N ALA A 176 3.31 0.86 18.86
CA ALA A 176 4.28 0.15 19.70
C ALA A 176 3.90 0.18 21.18
N GLN A 177 3.35 1.30 21.67
CA GLN A 177 2.87 1.43 23.04
C GLN A 177 1.72 0.44 23.30
N SER A 178 0.73 0.36 22.42
CA SER A 178 -0.39 -0.59 22.57
C SER A 178 0.07 -2.06 22.64
N VAL A 179 1.07 -2.44 21.84
CA VAL A 179 1.62 -3.82 21.90
C VAL A 179 2.36 -4.07 23.21
N ILE A 180 3.11 -3.10 23.72
CA ILE A 180 3.83 -3.21 25.00
C ILE A 180 2.85 -3.22 26.18
N GLU A 181 1.79 -2.42 26.13
CA GLU A 181 0.71 -2.38 27.13
C GLU A 181 -0.03 -3.71 27.20
N ALA A 182 -0.20 -4.39 26.06
CA ALA A 182 -0.72 -5.76 26.02
C ALA A 182 0.29 -6.82 26.51
N GLY A 183 1.51 -6.43 26.90
CA GLY A 183 2.57 -7.32 27.39
C GLY A 183 3.44 -7.95 26.28
N GLY A 184 3.36 -7.44 25.06
CA GLY A 184 4.20 -7.89 23.94
C GLY A 184 5.59 -7.25 23.91
N LYS A 185 6.44 -7.75 23.00
CA LYS A 185 7.79 -7.23 22.73
C LYS A 185 7.88 -6.73 21.29
N VAL A 186 8.48 -5.56 21.11
CA VAL A 186 8.62 -4.92 19.80
C VAL A 186 10.10 -4.72 19.50
N THR A 187 10.58 -5.25 18.36
CA THR A 187 11.93 -4.97 17.85
C THR A 187 11.87 -4.49 16.40
N ALA A 188 12.62 -3.43 16.12
CA ALA A 188 12.76 -2.83 14.80
C ALA A 188 14.07 -3.29 14.16
N VAL A 189 13.96 -4.07 13.09
CA VAL A 189 15.07 -4.73 12.39
C VAL A 189 15.35 -4.05 11.05
N TYR A 190 16.63 -3.86 10.73
CA TYR A 190 17.04 -3.32 9.43
C TYR A 190 17.11 -4.42 8.37
N HIS A 191 16.50 -4.17 7.22
CA HIS A 191 16.67 -5.01 6.03
C HIS A 191 17.16 -4.19 4.83
N ASN A 192 18.01 -4.82 4.02
CA ASN A 192 18.22 -4.41 2.64
C ASN A 192 17.29 -5.24 1.73
N ASN A 193 17.25 -4.93 0.43
CA ASN A 193 16.34 -5.64 -0.48
C ASN A 193 16.67 -7.15 -0.58
N LEU A 194 17.94 -7.53 -0.40
CA LEU A 194 18.38 -8.92 -0.49
C LEU A 194 17.99 -9.72 0.75
N SER A 195 18.20 -9.16 1.95
CA SER A 195 17.88 -9.77 3.23
C SER A 195 16.37 -9.84 3.44
N LEU A 196 15.62 -8.81 3.03
CA LEU A 196 14.15 -8.85 3.02
C LEU A 196 13.64 -9.96 2.11
N ARG A 197 14.23 -10.12 0.92
CA ARG A 197 13.85 -11.20 0.00
C ARG A 197 14.18 -12.57 0.57
N LYS A 198 15.31 -12.71 1.27
CA LYS A 198 15.74 -13.93 1.96
C LYS A 198 14.76 -14.31 3.07
N GLU A 199 14.35 -13.34 3.88
CA GLU A 199 13.39 -13.58 4.97
C GLU A 199 12.03 -14.02 4.43
N VAL A 200 11.51 -13.35 3.40
CA VAL A 200 10.19 -13.68 2.83
C VAL A 200 10.21 -14.99 2.04
N PHE A 201 11.29 -15.27 1.31
CA PHE A 201 11.41 -16.42 0.41
C PHE A 201 12.69 -17.23 0.69
N PRO A 202 12.78 -17.92 1.84
CA PRO A 202 13.98 -18.66 2.22
C PRO A 202 14.31 -19.77 1.21
N ASP A 203 13.30 -20.41 0.61
CA ASP A 203 13.47 -21.50 -0.37
C ASP A 203 14.33 -21.11 -1.57
N LYS A 204 14.32 -19.82 -1.95
CA LYS A 204 15.12 -19.30 -3.08
C LYS A 204 16.61 -19.15 -2.75
N PHE A 205 16.98 -19.31 -1.48
CA PHE A 205 18.35 -19.16 -0.98
C PHE A 205 18.92 -20.46 -0.41
N ILE A 206 18.23 -21.60 -0.58
CA ILE A 206 18.76 -22.91 -0.18
C ILE A 206 20.14 -23.12 -0.85
N GLY A 207 21.15 -23.46 -0.06
CA GLY A 207 22.54 -23.66 -0.50
C GLY A 207 23.35 -22.37 -0.70
N ARG A 208 22.81 -21.18 -0.36
CA ARG A 208 23.54 -19.90 -0.39
C ARG A 208 23.45 -19.19 0.96
N ASP A 209 24.58 -19.11 1.65
CA ASP A 209 24.66 -18.41 2.93
C ASP A 209 24.84 -16.89 2.72
N VAL A 210 23.72 -16.19 2.59
CA VAL A 210 23.71 -14.72 2.52
C VAL A 210 23.65 -14.15 3.93
N LYS A 211 24.70 -13.42 4.34
CA LYS A 211 24.75 -12.69 5.60
C LYS A 211 23.85 -11.46 5.56
N ASP A 212 23.22 -11.13 6.69
CA ASP A 212 22.39 -9.93 6.79
C ASP A 212 23.27 -8.68 6.85
N ALA A 213 22.94 -7.70 6.01
CA ALA A 213 23.70 -6.46 5.93
C ALA A 213 23.38 -5.54 7.10
N LYS A 214 24.41 -4.92 7.67
CA LYS A 214 24.25 -3.85 8.67
C LYS A 214 23.79 -2.54 7.98
N PRO A 215 23.08 -1.65 8.69
CA PRO A 215 22.71 -0.34 8.14
C PRO A 215 23.95 0.50 7.84
N THR A 216 24.07 1.00 6.61
CA THR A 216 25.21 1.83 6.18
C THR A 216 24.93 3.33 6.27
N ARG A 217 23.69 3.75 6.03
CA ARG A 217 23.33 5.18 6.03
C ARG A 217 23.26 5.70 7.47
N LYS A 218 23.85 6.88 7.72
CA LYS A 218 23.81 7.55 9.03
C LYS A 218 22.40 7.59 9.64
N ASN A 219 21.39 7.94 8.84
CA ASN A 219 20.00 8.02 9.30
C ASN A 219 19.41 6.66 9.67
N ASP A 220 19.79 5.59 8.97
CA ASP A 220 19.35 4.23 9.31
C ASP A 220 20.04 3.78 10.60
N ILE A 221 21.36 3.98 10.72
CA ILE A 221 22.13 3.67 11.94
C ILE A 221 21.50 4.38 13.15
N LEU A 222 21.30 5.70 13.08
CA LEU A 222 20.69 6.49 14.15
C LEU A 222 19.27 6.04 14.51
N TYR A 223 18.52 5.47 13.55
CA TYR A 223 17.18 4.96 13.83
C TYR A 223 17.24 3.66 14.61
N TYR A 224 18.08 2.71 14.19
CA TYR A 224 18.14 1.37 14.80
C TYR A 224 19.01 1.31 16.06
N THR A 225 19.81 2.33 16.36
CA THR A 225 20.49 2.46 17.66
C THR A 225 19.61 3.15 18.72
N ASN A 226 18.52 3.81 18.33
CA ASN A 226 17.70 4.57 19.26
C ASN A 226 16.71 3.65 20.01
N PRO A 227 16.80 3.56 21.36
CA PRO A 227 15.90 2.70 22.14
C PRO A 227 14.43 3.15 22.04
N LYS A 228 14.16 4.45 21.86
CA LYS A 228 12.78 4.98 21.68
C LYS A 228 12.13 4.52 20.38
N LYS A 229 12.92 4.01 19.44
CA LYS A 229 12.45 3.45 18.16
C LYS A 229 12.49 1.93 18.15
N TYR A 230 12.78 1.33 19.31
CA TYR A 230 12.84 -0.12 19.50
C TYR A 230 13.87 -0.78 18.56
N GLY A 231 14.91 -0.05 18.19
CA GLY A 231 15.90 -0.53 17.24
C GLY A 231 16.71 -1.69 17.79
N TYR A 232 16.92 -2.72 16.98
CA TYR A 232 17.63 -3.94 17.39
C TYR A 232 19.11 -3.70 17.80
N LEU A 233 19.71 -2.57 17.44
CA LEU A 233 21.08 -2.22 17.83
C LEU A 233 21.14 -1.48 19.17
N ALA A 234 20.00 -1.11 19.77
CA ALA A 234 19.95 -0.31 20.99
C ALA A 234 20.56 -1.03 22.21
N GLU A 235 20.47 -2.35 22.27
CA GLU A 235 21.05 -3.16 23.36
C GLU A 235 22.58 -3.30 23.21
N SER A 236 23.07 -3.42 21.97
CA SER A 236 24.49 -3.65 21.67
C SER A 236 25.37 -2.42 21.90
N VAL A 237 24.80 -1.22 21.79
CA VAL A 237 25.51 0.04 21.98
C VAL A 237 25.23 0.49 23.39
N SER A 238 26.20 0.34 24.30
CA SER A 238 26.14 1.03 25.59
C SER A 238 25.92 2.51 25.30
N THR A 239 24.95 3.12 25.99
CA THR A 239 24.62 4.52 25.76
C THR A 239 25.87 5.34 26.07
N SER A 240 26.70 5.67 25.08
CA SER A 240 27.89 6.53 25.28
C SER A 240 27.51 7.94 25.73
N ALA A 241 26.21 8.22 25.79
CA ALA A 241 25.58 9.40 26.36
C ALA A 241 24.94 9.19 27.76
N ARG A 242 25.18 8.07 28.46
CA ARG A 242 25.23 8.15 29.93
C ARG A 242 26.56 8.84 30.22
N LYS A 243 26.55 9.94 30.97
CA LYS A 243 27.77 10.39 31.66
C LYS A 243 28.15 9.20 32.54
N MET A 244 29.05 8.35 32.06
CA MET A 244 29.55 7.22 32.83
C MET A 244 30.09 7.78 34.14
N THR A 245 29.69 7.16 35.24
CA THR A 245 30.26 7.53 36.53
C THR A 245 31.71 7.05 36.56
N PRO A 246 32.64 7.74 37.24
CA PRO A 246 34.03 7.30 37.31
C PRO A 246 34.24 5.86 37.80
N ALA A 247 33.29 5.28 38.56
CA ALA A 247 33.31 3.89 39.01
C ALA A 247 33.07 2.86 37.88
N GLU A 248 32.23 3.20 36.89
CA GLU A 248 31.94 2.30 35.76
C GLU A 248 33.14 2.23 34.78
N TRP A 249 34.05 3.22 34.80
CA TRP A 249 35.29 3.19 34.01
C TRP A 249 36.27 2.13 34.49
N THR A 250 36.34 1.94 35.81
CA THR A 250 37.25 0.97 36.43
C THR A 250 36.76 -0.47 36.31
N GLU A 251 35.45 -0.71 36.30
CA GLU A 251 34.91 -2.07 36.16
C GLU A 251 35.00 -2.59 34.71
N GLY A 252 34.92 -1.70 33.72
CA GLY A 252 35.04 -2.06 32.30
C GLY A 252 36.43 -2.55 31.90
N SER A 253 37.50 -2.06 32.55
CA SER A 253 38.88 -2.51 32.27
C SER A 253 39.18 -3.89 32.86
N VAL A 254 38.65 -4.18 34.05
CA VAL A 254 38.86 -5.47 34.74
C VAL A 254 38.19 -6.64 34.00
N ASN A 255 37.03 -6.40 33.40
CA ASN A 255 36.34 -7.40 32.58
C ASN A 255 37.04 -7.67 31.23
N ALA A 256 37.75 -6.68 30.68
CA ALA A 256 38.53 -6.87 29.47
C ALA A 256 39.82 -7.67 29.73
N GLU A 257 40.48 -7.46 30.86
CA GLU A 257 41.70 -8.20 31.25
C GLU A 257 41.40 -9.66 31.63
N SER A 258 40.29 -9.93 32.32
CA SER A 258 39.87 -11.29 32.68
C SER A 258 39.40 -12.12 31.47
N SER A 259 38.85 -11.47 30.43
CA SER A 259 38.45 -12.14 29.18
C SER A 259 39.66 -12.58 28.33
N VAL A 260 40.77 -11.83 28.40
CA VAL A 260 42.02 -12.16 27.68
C VAL A 260 42.80 -13.28 28.40
N GLN A 261 42.71 -13.36 29.73
CA GLN A 261 43.32 -14.45 30.50
C GLN A 261 42.57 -15.79 30.41
N ALA A 262 41.31 -15.80 29.97
CA ALA A 262 40.53 -17.02 29.77
C ALA A 262 40.68 -17.64 28.35
N GLN A 263 41.50 -17.03 27.48
CA GLN A 263 41.75 -17.49 26.10
C GLN A 263 43.21 -17.87 25.83
N ILE A 264 44.00 -18.12 26.87
CA ILE A 264 45.32 -18.77 26.82
C ILE A 264 45.26 -20.00 27.71
#